data_AF-A0A7S3RF85-F1
#
_entry.id   AF-A0A7S3RF85-F1
#
_cell.length_a   1.000
_cell.length_b   1.000
_cell.length_c   1.000
_cell.angle_alpha   90.00
_cell.angle_beta   90.00
_cell.angle_gamma   90.00
#
_symmetry.space_group_name_H-M   'P 1'
#
loop_
_entity.id
_entity.type
_entity.pdbx_description
1 polymer ?
#
loop_
_entity_poly.entity_id
_entity_poly.type
_entity_poly.pdbx_seq_one_letter_code
_entity_poly.pdbx_strand_id
1 'polypeptide(L)'
;WQGLEGGVGVVKRCEAGIAEISFAAGRETVKASTVRALVAGDLVRYSGSGEDIPSDSLGRVTKIAPTGMITAVFPEGEFTLPYITLAHVNTKQALRAGYLLQ
;
A
#
# COMPACT_ATOMS: atom_id res chain seq x y z
N TRP A 1 10.85 -9.07 11.84
CA TRP A 1 10.77 -7.64 12.20
C TRP A 1 11.61 -6.87 11.21
N GLN A 2 10.96 -6.48 10.11
CA GLN A 2 11.52 -5.69 9.02
C GLN A 2 10.91 -4.30 9.13
N GLY A 3 11.72 -3.27 8.87
CA GLY A 3 11.29 -1.87 8.89
C GLY A 3 10.12 -1.62 7.94
N LEU A 4 9.55 -0.41 8.04
CA LEU A 4 8.35 0.07 7.32
C LEU A 4 8.46 0.06 5.78
N GLU A 5 9.45 -0.61 5.23
CA GLU A 5 9.67 -0.78 3.81
C GLU A 5 8.47 -1.52 3.19
N GLY A 6 7.68 -0.79 2.40
CA GLY A 6 6.44 -1.29 1.79
C GLY A 6 5.18 -1.06 2.61
N GLY A 7 5.25 -0.40 3.78
CA GLY A 7 4.04 0.01 4.51
C GLY A 7 3.26 1.09 3.75
N VAL A 8 1.94 0.90 3.60
CA VAL A 8 1.05 1.96 3.10
C VAL A 8 0.47 2.70 4.30
N GLY A 9 0.52 4.03 4.25
CA GLY A 9 0.03 4.90 5.31
C GLY A 9 -0.58 6.18 4.75
N VAL A 10 -1.36 6.87 5.59
CA VAL A 10 -1.95 8.17 5.26
C VAL A 10 -1.14 9.28 5.93
N VAL A 11 -0.68 10.23 5.13
CA VAL A 11 -0.03 11.44 5.63
C VAL A 11 -1.07 12.31 6.35
N LYS A 12 -0.87 12.55 7.65
CA LYS A 12 -1.72 13.42 8.46
C LYS A 12 -1.22 14.85 8.50
N ARG A 13 0.09 15.04 8.49
CA ARG A 13 0.75 16.34 8.46
C ARG A 13 2.08 16.22 7.70
N CYS A 14 2.45 17.25 6.95
CA CYS A 14 3.76 17.37 6.32
C CYS A 14 4.25 18.82 6.43
N GLU A 15 5.17 19.07 7.35
CA GLU A 15 5.68 20.42 7.65
C GLU A 15 7.20 20.35 7.87
N ALA A 16 7.93 21.37 7.43
CA ALA A 16 9.39 21.47 7.61
C ALA A 16 10.18 20.21 7.16
N GLY A 17 9.72 19.52 6.11
CA GLY A 17 10.37 18.30 5.60
C GLY A 17 10.16 17.04 6.45
N ILE A 18 9.24 17.09 7.42
CA ILE A 18 8.84 15.98 8.28
C ILE A 18 7.39 15.60 7.96
N ALA A 19 7.13 14.31 7.79
CA ALA A 19 5.80 13.76 7.57
C ALA A 19 5.36 12.92 8.78
N GLU A 20 4.18 13.22 9.33
CA GLU A 20 3.48 12.34 10.27
C GLU A 20 2.55 11.44 9.47
N ILE A 21 2.76 10.13 9.57
CA ILE A 21 2.06 9.12 8.78
C ILE A 21 1.36 8.14 9.72
N SER A 22 0.09 7.88 9.47
CA SER A 22 -0.65 6.80 10.12
C SER A 22 -0.53 5.53 9.28
N PHE A 23 0.12 4.50 9.83
CA PHE A 23 0.20 3.15 9.31
C PHE A 23 -0.76 2.22 10.06
N ALA A 24 -0.97 1.00 9.56
CA ALA A 24 -1.73 -0.03 10.28
C ALA A 24 -1.13 -0.36 11.66
N ALA A 25 0.21 -0.31 11.79
CA ALA A 25 0.91 -0.61 13.04
C ALA A 25 0.95 0.55 14.05
N GLY A 26 0.57 1.77 13.63
CA GLY A 26 0.67 2.96 14.48
C GLY A 26 1.01 4.24 13.70
N ARG A 27 1.28 5.32 14.42
CA ARG A 27 1.73 6.59 13.82
C ARG A 27 3.23 6.71 13.92
N GLU A 28 3.84 7.21 12.85
CA GLU A 28 5.26 7.48 12.80
C GLU A 28 5.57 8.83 12.16
N THR A 29 6.69 9.39 12.61
CA THR A 29 7.23 10.65 12.12
C THR A 29 8.49 10.35 11.33
N VAL A 30 8.46 10.59 10.03
CA VAL A 30 9.56 10.27 9.11
C VAL A 30 9.96 11.50 8.30
N LYS A 31 11.13 11.45 7.65
CA LYS A 31 11.52 12.50 6.70
C LYS A 31 10.60 12.41 5.48
N ALA A 32 10.07 13.55 5.02
CA ALA A 32 9.19 13.57 3.85
C ALA A 32 9.89 13.02 2.59
N SER A 33 11.21 13.15 2.49
CA SER A 33 12.01 12.61 1.38
C SER A 33 12.18 11.08 1.40
N THR A 34 11.87 10.40 2.50
CA THR A 34 11.95 8.93 2.59
C THR A 34 10.63 8.25 2.22
N VAL A 35 9.60 9.03 1.88
CA VAL A 35 8.29 8.51 1.49
C VAL A 35 7.93 8.95 0.08
N ARG A 36 7.16 8.12 -0.60
CA ARG A 36 6.64 8.36 -1.94
C ARG A 36 5.12 8.25 -1.86
N ALA A 37 4.42 9.12 -2.57
CA ALA A 37 2.98 8.97 -2.76
C ALA A 37 2.68 7.66 -3.50
N LEU A 38 1.73 6.89 -2.99
CA LEU A 38 1.13 5.80 -3.75
C LEU A 38 0.42 6.40 -4.97
N VAL A 39 0.55 5.78 -6.14
CA VAL A 39 -0.10 6.24 -7.38
C VAL A 39 -0.83 5.10 -8.07
N ALA A 40 -1.76 5.45 -8.96
CA ALA A 40 -2.36 4.47 -9.86
C ALA A 40 -1.27 3.76 -10.67
N GLY A 41 -1.40 2.44 -10.76
CA GLY A 41 -0.44 1.56 -11.39
C GLY A 41 0.54 0.88 -10.43
N ASP A 42 0.69 1.36 -9.19
CA ASP A 42 1.52 0.68 -8.17
C ASP A 42 0.94 -0.70 -7.81
N LEU A 43 1.83 -1.63 -7.45
CA LEU A 43 1.46 -2.96 -6.97
C LEU A 43 1.31 -2.94 -5.45
N VAL A 44 0.23 -3.57 -4.99
CA VAL A 44 -0.08 -3.74 -3.57
C VAL A 44 -0.38 -5.19 -3.26
N ARG A 45 -0.12 -5.59 -2.03
CA ARG A 45 -0.46 -6.89 -1.46
C ARG A 45 -1.59 -6.74 -0.46
N TYR A 46 -2.61 -7.56 -0.60
CA TYR A 46 -3.70 -7.63 0.35
C TYR A 46 -3.29 -8.41 1.59
N SER A 47 -3.57 -7.86 2.76
CA SER A 47 -3.33 -8.50 4.07
C SER A 47 -4.55 -8.43 4.98
N GLY A 48 -5.74 -8.18 4.43
CA GLY A 48 -7.00 -8.23 5.17
C GLY A 48 -7.55 -9.65 5.30
N SER A 49 -8.69 -9.79 5.98
CA SER A 49 -9.32 -11.08 6.27
C SER A 49 -10.84 -11.10 6.05
N GLY A 50 -11.40 -10.09 5.37
CA GLY A 50 -12.85 -9.89 5.29
C GLY A 50 -13.44 -9.80 3.88
N GLU A 51 -12.59 -9.83 2.87
CA GLU A 51 -13.02 -9.76 1.47
C GLU A 51 -12.84 -11.13 0.81
N ASP A 52 -13.53 -11.38 -0.30
CA ASP A 52 -13.33 -12.57 -1.15
C ASP A 52 -11.98 -12.55 -1.91
N ILE A 53 -10.98 -11.90 -1.32
CA ILE A 53 -9.61 -11.77 -1.81
C ILE A 53 -8.73 -12.67 -0.94
N PRO A 54 -8.04 -13.67 -1.50
CA PRO A 54 -7.11 -14.49 -0.74
C PRO A 54 -6.04 -13.62 -0.08
N SER A 55 -5.67 -13.96 1.16
CA SER A 55 -4.55 -13.31 1.84
C SER A 55 -3.28 -13.38 0.99
N ASP A 56 -2.47 -12.32 1.05
CA ASP A 56 -1.25 -12.14 0.25
C ASP A 56 -1.47 -11.98 -1.27
N SER A 57 -2.71 -11.88 -1.75
CA SER A 57 -2.98 -11.59 -3.16
C SER A 57 -2.41 -10.24 -3.57
N LEU A 58 -1.85 -10.21 -4.77
CA LEU A 58 -1.31 -8.99 -5.37
C LEU A 58 -2.35 -8.32 -6.25
N GLY A 59 -2.50 -7.02 -6.09
CA GLY A 59 -3.38 -6.19 -6.88
C GLY A 59 -2.67 -4.96 -7.42
N ARG A 60 -3.27 -4.34 -8.42
CA ARG A 60 -2.79 -3.10 -9.03
C ARG A 60 -3.72 -1.96 -8.68
N VAL A 61 -3.16 -0.88 -8.12
CA VAL A 61 -3.95 0.30 -7.75
C VAL A 61 -4.52 0.97 -9.00
N THR A 62 -5.83 1.22 -9.01
CA THR A 62 -6.53 1.94 -10.08
C THR A 62 -6.92 3.35 -9.65
N LYS A 63 -7.30 3.52 -8.38
CA LYS A 63 -7.75 4.80 -7.84
C LYS A 63 -7.41 4.95 -6.37
N ILE A 64 -7.14 6.19 -5.95
CA ILE A 64 -6.87 6.55 -4.55
C ILE A 64 -7.83 7.67 -4.18
N ALA A 65 -8.68 7.43 -3.18
CA ALA A 65 -9.59 8.44 -2.66
C ALA A 65 -8.91 9.26 -1.55
N PRO A 66 -9.24 10.56 -1.40
CA PRO A 66 -8.73 11.39 -0.30
C PRO A 66 -9.06 10.85 1.10
N THR A 67 -10.06 9.97 1.19
CA THR A 67 -10.49 9.32 2.43
C THR A 67 -9.53 8.20 2.92
N GLY A 68 -8.53 7.82 2.13
CA GLY A 68 -7.65 6.68 2.43
C GLY A 68 -8.20 5.34 1.96
N MET A 69 -9.27 5.34 1.15
CA MET A 69 -9.72 4.16 0.42
C MET A 69 -8.95 4.03 -0.90
N ILE A 70 -8.53 2.82 -1.22
CA ILE A 70 -7.74 2.49 -2.40
C ILE A 70 -8.54 1.47 -3.21
N THR A 71 -8.80 1.79 -4.47
CA THR A 71 -9.36 0.83 -5.42
C THR A 71 -8.21 0.13 -6.13
N ALA A 72 -8.23 -1.20 -6.13
CA ALA A 72 -7.24 -2.02 -6.79
C ALA A 72 -7.88 -3.23 -7.49
N VAL A 73 -7.28 -3.64 -8.60
CA VAL A 73 -7.66 -4.83 -9.36
C VAL A 73 -6.77 -5.99 -8.93
N PHE A 74 -7.38 -7.03 -8.38
CA PHE A 74 -6.81 -8.31 -8.01
C PHE A 74 -7.28 -9.39 -9.02
N PRO A 75 -6.70 -10.60 -9.01
CA PRO A 75 -7.18 -11.70 -9.84
C PRO A 75 -8.67 -12.02 -9.66
N GLU A 76 -9.20 -11.76 -8.47
CA GLU A 76 -10.59 -12.03 -8.09
C GLU A 76 -11.56 -10.93 -8.54
N GLY A 77 -11.06 -9.74 -8.88
CA GLY A 77 -11.89 -8.60 -9.26
C GLY A 77 -11.33 -7.25 -8.80
N GLU A 78 -12.16 -6.21 -8.96
CA GLU A 78 -11.84 -4.86 -8.50
C GLU A 78 -12.49 -4.58 -7.14
N PHE A 79 -11.69 -4.16 -6.16
CA PHE A 79 -12.13 -3.94 -4.79
C PHE A 79 -11.69 -2.58 -4.28
N THR A 80 -12.52 -1.94 -3.46
CA THR A 80 -12.20 -0.68 -2.79
C THR A 80 -11.95 -0.95 -1.32
N LEU A 81 -10.68 -0.87 -0.92
CA LEU A 81 -10.17 -1.35 0.35
C LEU A 81 -9.55 -0.20 1.16
N PRO A 82 -9.62 -0.25 2.50
CA PRO A 82 -8.92 0.72 3.32
C PRO A 82 -7.41 0.48 3.26
N TYR A 83 -6.62 1.56 3.20
CA TYR A 83 -5.16 1.48 3.04
C TYR A 83 -4.44 0.59 4.06
N ILE A 84 -5.01 0.42 5.26
CA ILE A 84 -4.46 -0.43 6.33
C ILE A 84 -4.45 -1.93 5.99
N THR A 85 -5.25 -2.35 5.00
CA THR A 85 -5.31 -3.74 4.53
C THR A 85 -4.34 -4.01 3.37
N LEU A 86 -3.53 -3.02 2.99
CA LEU A 86 -2.65 -3.06 1.83
C LEU A 86 -1.20 -2.77 2.21
N ALA A 87 -0.27 -3.48 1.57
CA ALA A 87 1.16 -3.20 1.62
C ALA A 87 1.68 -2.95 0.20
N HIS A 88 2.48 -1.91 -0.01
CA HIS A 88 3.11 -1.65 -1.31
C HIS A 88 4.20 -2.69 -1.58
N VAL A 89 4.20 -3.24 -2.79
CA VAL A 89 5.17 -4.24 -3.22
C VAL A 89 6.13 -3.61 -4.21
N ASN A 90 7.42 -3.60 -3.89
CA ASN A 90 8.43 -3.15 -4.84
C ASN A 90 8.71 -4.25 -5.89
N THR A 91 9.27 -3.88 -7.05
CA THR A 91 9.58 -4.82 -8.14
C THR A 91 10.49 -5.97 -7.71
N LYS A 92 11.39 -5.76 -6.74
CA LYS A 92 12.23 -6.83 -6.19
C LYS A 92 11.41 -7.85 -5.38
N GLN A 93 10.42 -7.41 -4.62
CA GLN A 93 9.48 -8.26 -3.89
C GLN A 93 8.53 -8.97 -4.86
N ALA A 94 8.04 -8.29 -5.90
CA ALA A 94 7.19 -8.89 -6.92
C ALA A 94 7.90 -10.02 -7.68
N LEU A 95 9.16 -9.80 -8.09
CA LEU A 95 9.96 -10.84 -8.75
C LEU A 95 10.24 -12.04 -7.84
N ARG A 96 10.47 -11.82 -6.54
CA ARG A 96 10.61 -12.91 -5.55
C ARG A 96 9.32 -13.69 -5.34
N ALA A 97 8.16 -13.05 -5.52
CA ALA A 97 6.85 -13.69 -5.47
C ALA A 97 6.45 -14.39 -6.78
N GLY A 98 7.35 -14.44 -7.78
CA GLY A 98 7.11 -15.18 -9.03
C GLY A 98 6.37 -14.40 -10.12
N TYR A 99 6.19 -13.09 -9.99
CA TYR A 99 5.61 -12.27 -11.05
C TYR A 99 6.63 -11.99 -12.16
N LEU A 100 6.51 -12.71 -13.28
CA LEU A 100 7.01 -12.28 -14.57
C LEU A 100 5.96 -11.32 -15.16
N LEU A 101 6.36 -10.10 -15.53
CA LEU A 101 5.54 -9.19 -16.31
C LEU A 101 5.03 -9.94 -17.55
N GLN A 102 3.73 -10.20 -17.62
CA GLN A 102 3.06 -10.63 -18.86
C GLN A 102 2.68 -9.41 -19.69
#